data_AF-A0A1H6IA26-F1
#
_entry.id   AF-A0A1H6IA26-F1
#
_cell.length_a   1.000
_cell.length_b   1.000
_cell.length_c   1.000
_cell.angle_alpha   90.00
_cell.angle_beta   90.00
_cell.angle_gamma   90.00
#
_symmetry.space_group_name_H-M   'P 1'
#
loop_
_entity.id
_entity.type
_entity.pdbx_description
1 polymer ?
#
loop_
_entity_poly.entity_id
_entity_poly.type
_entity_poly.pdbx_seq_one_letter_code
_entity_poly.pdbx_strand_id
1 'polypeptide(L)' 'MKTHTTNYTNTLIEIAEDSPVPASVIPVVKNDKKTIANFQYEKLSKHPLKYLPHILL' A
#
# COMPACT_ATOMS: atom_id res chain seq x y z
N MET A 1 6.43 31.06 7.65
CA MET A 1 7.26 29.85 7.46
C MET A 1 6.47 28.89 6.58
N LYS A 2 7.07 28.30 5.54
CA LYS A 2 6.39 27.26 4.75
C LYS A 2 6.39 25.98 5.57
N THR A 3 5.20 25.45 5.89
CA THR A 3 5.06 24.16 6.57
C THR A 3 5.44 23.05 5.59
N HIS A 4 6.65 22.51 5.73
CA HIS A 4 7.04 21.30 5.02
C HIS A 4 6.47 20.10 5.79
N THR A 5 5.51 19.41 5.19
CA THR A 5 4.89 18.20 5.73
C THR A 5 5.20 17.04 4.80
N THR A 6 5.67 15.92 5.35
CA THR A 6 5.88 14.66 4.61
C THR A 6 4.62 13.81 4.55
N ASN A 7 3.48 14.35 4.96
CA ASN A 7 2.20 13.66 4.91
C ASN A 7 1.67 13.68 3.48
N TYR A 8 1.67 12.53 2.84
CA TYR A 8 1.05 12.31 1.55
C TYR A 8 -0.41 11.87 1.74
N THR A 9 -1.36 12.62 1.20
CA THR A 9 -2.78 12.27 1.22
C THR A 9 -3.17 11.60 -0.10
N ASN A 10 -4.03 10.57 -0.05
CA ASN A 10 -4.56 9.85 -1.21
C ASN A 10 -3.52 9.29 -2.20
N THR A 11 -2.29 9.04 -1.75
CA THR A 11 -1.24 8.46 -2.59
C THR A 11 -1.39 6.96 -2.67
N LEU A 12 -2.11 6.48 -3.67
CA LEU A 12 -1.77 5.18 -4.25
C LEU A 12 -0.40 5.34 -4.92
N ILE A 13 0.48 4.38 -4.70
CA ILE A 13 1.85 4.41 -5.24
C ILE A 13 1.76 3.99 -6.70
N GLU A 14 2.05 4.92 -7.60
CA GLU A 14 2.29 4.61 -9.01
C GLU A 14 3.63 3.90 -9.17
N ILE A 15 3.72 3.04 -10.18
CA ILE A 15 4.93 2.28 -10.48
C ILE A 15 5.92 3.23 -11.12
N ALA A 16 7.14 3.25 -10.60
CA ALA A 16 8.20 4.09 -11.16
C ALA A 16 8.52 3.67 -12.61
N GLU A 17 8.87 4.63 -13.46
CA GLU A 17 9.19 4.39 -14.87
C GLU A 17 10.37 3.43 -15.08
N ASP A 18 11.29 3.38 -14.11
CA ASP A 18 12.48 2.52 -14.09
C ASP A 18 12.23 1.18 -13.36
N SER A 19 11.00 0.92 -12.92
CA SER A 19 10.67 -0.33 -12.25
C SER A 19 10.84 -1.51 -13.21
N PRO A 20 11.56 -2.58 -12.81
CA PRO A 20 11.72 -3.78 -13.64
C PRO A 20 10.41 -4.58 -13.79
N VAL A 21 9.36 -4.22 -13.04
CA VAL A 21 8.06 -4.88 -13.05
C VAL A 21 6.91 -3.86 -13.20
N PRO A 22 5.89 -4.18 -14.01
CA PRO A 22 4.75 -3.30 -14.27
C PRO A 22 3.61 -3.45 -13.26
N ALA A 23 3.73 -4.34 -12.27
CA ALA A 23 2.75 -4.53 -11.20
C ALA A 23 3.38 -5.29 -10.02
N SER A 24 2.79 -5.12 -8.83
CA SER A 24 3.07 -6.00 -7.69
C SER A 24 2.36 -7.34 -7.85
N VAL A 25 2.87 -8.37 -7.19
CA VAL A 25 2.31 -9.72 -7.21
C VAL A 25 1.49 -10.00 -5.95
N ILE A 26 0.44 -10.81 -6.09
CA ILE A 26 -0.33 -11.30 -4.94
C ILE A 26 0.58 -12.21 -4.10
N PRO A 27 0.72 -11.99 -2.79
CA PRO A 27 1.56 -12.82 -1.95
C PRO A 27 1.11 -14.29 -1.97
N VAL A 28 2.08 -15.21 -2.02
CA VAL A 28 1.80 -16.66 -1.98
C VAL A 28 1.44 -17.11 -0.57
N VAL A 29 0.56 -18.12 -0.49
CA VAL A 29 0.23 -18.84 0.74
C VAL A 29 1.37 -19.82 1.06
N LYS A 30 1.69 -20.05 2.34
CA LYS A 30 2.73 -21.00 2.75
C LYS A 30 2.15 -22.06 3.68
N ASN A 31 2.43 -23.34 3.41
CA ASN A 31 1.91 -24.49 4.19
C ASN A 31 0.39 -24.41 4.43
N ASP A 32 -0.35 -24.06 3.37
CA ASP A 32 -1.82 -23.90 3.37
C ASP A 32 -2.35 -22.85 4.37
N LYS A 33 -1.47 -21.97 4.86
CA LYS A 33 -1.81 -20.89 5.79
C LYS A 33 -1.46 -19.54 5.19
N LYS A 34 -2.36 -18.56 5.36
CA LYS A 34 -2.12 -17.17 4.98
C LYS A 34 -0.89 -16.65 5.70
N THR A 35 0.02 -16.05 4.95
CA THR A 35 1.16 -15.33 5.51
C THR A 35 0.72 -13.96 6.03
N ILE A 36 1.58 -13.30 6.80
CA ILE A 36 1.38 -11.91 7.20
C ILE A 36 1.24 -11.01 5.96
N ALA A 37 2.00 -11.28 4.90
CA ALA A 37 1.91 -10.57 3.64
C ALA A 37 0.53 -10.74 2.98
N ASN A 38 -0.06 -11.94 3.02
CA ASN A 38 -1.44 -12.15 2.54
C ASN A 38 -2.44 -11.28 3.31
N PHE A 39 -2.32 -11.24 4.64
CA PHE A 39 -3.24 -10.48 5.47
C PHE A 39 -3.14 -8.97 5.23
N GLN A 40 -1.92 -8.45 5.07
CA GLN A 40 -1.67 -7.05 4.74
C GLN A 40 -2.21 -6.71 3.34
N TYR A 41 -1.93 -7.56 2.35
CA TYR A 41 -2.47 -7.42 1.00
C TYR A 41 -3.99 -7.37 1.02
N GLU A 42 -4.66 -8.32 1.69
CA GLU A 42 -6.12 -8.35 1.76
C GLU A 42 -6.73 -7.10 2.41
N LYS A 43 -6.11 -6.57 3.47
CA LYS A 43 -6.55 -5.34 4.11
C LYS A 43 -6.46 -4.13 3.18
N LEU A 44 -5.35 -4.01 2.45
CA LEU A 44 -5.12 -2.94 1.49
C LEU A 44 -6.04 -3.08 0.28
N SER A 45 -6.21 -4.27 -0.30
CA SER A 45 -7.07 -4.48 -1.46
C SER A 45 -8.55 -4.22 -1.16
N LYS A 46 -9.04 -4.56 0.04
CA LYS A 46 -10.45 -4.35 0.42
C LYS A 46 -10.74 -2.92 0.89
N HIS A 47 -9.75 -2.25 1.48
CA HIS A 47 -9.92 -0.90 2.01
C HIS A 47 -8.69 -0.01 1.69
N PRO A 48 -8.45 0.33 0.41
CA PRO A 48 -7.20 0.96 -0.03
C PRO A 48 -6.87 2.28 0.66
N LEU A 49 -7.89 3.07 1.01
CA LEU A 49 -7.72 4.41 1.60
C LEU A 49 -7.93 4.44 3.12
N LYS A 50 -8.36 3.33 3.73
CA LYS A 50 -8.73 3.30 5.17
C LYS A 50 -7.53 3.36 6.10
N TYR A 51 -6.35 2.99 5.61
CA TYR A 51 -5.11 2.90 6.39
C TYR A 51 -4.07 3.97 6.02
N LEU A 52 -4.47 4.97 5.22
CA LEU A 52 -3.60 6.10 4.94
C LEU A 52 -3.47 6.97 6.21
N PRO A 53 -2.23 7.32 6.62
CA PRO A 53 -2.04 8.20 7.76
C PRO A 53 -2.67 9.55 7.42
N HIS A 54 -3.56 10.02 8.29
CA HIS A 54 -4.18 11.34 8.28
C HIS A 54 -5.36 11.54 7.31
N ILE A 55 -6.54 11.03 7.71
CA ILE A 55 -7.84 11.61 7.35
C ILE A 55 -8.34 12.32 8.61
N LEU A 56 -8.08 13.62 8.73
CA LEU A 56 -8.78 14.59 9.60
C LEU A 56 -8.29 15.98 9.18
N LEU A 57 -8.96 16.55 8.18
CA LEU A 57 -9.04 17.99 7.94
C LEU A 57 -10.43 18.44 8.38
#